data_AF-B8MQU5-F1
#
_entry.id   AF-B8MQU5-F1
#
_cell.length_a   1.000
_cell.length_b   1.000
_cell.length_c   1.000
_cell.angle_alpha   90.00
_cell.angle_beta   90.00
_cell.angle_gamma   90.00
#
_symmetry.space_group_name_H-M   'P 1'
#
loop_
_entity.id
_entity.type
_entity.pdbx_description
1 polymer ?
#
loop_
_entity_poly.entity_id
_entity_poly.type
_entity_poly.pdbx_seq_one_letter_code
_entity_poly.pdbx_strand_id
1 'polypeptide(L)'
;MSTYMYSALLILRTQARCNRANGRRWYSDKPIDPLRILFCGSDEFSIASLKALHAEQLQAPQSIKSIDVVCRPGKRVGRGLKQIREVPIKSTASELGLRIHELDTFRGWTPPDGPIDLIVAVSFGLFVPSRLLTAAKYGGVNVHPSLLPDLRGPAPLHHTLLSGKTTTGITLQTLHHKHFDQGMILDQTPAPGITIPNPDSCTVPELLGLLAPKGAEMLVNGIRHRVFVPPLKGVKSQFKESDAKDLTHAAKITPQDSHIK
;
A
#
# COMPACT_ATOMS: atom_id res chain seq x y z
N MET A 1 67.16 -35.09 -5.50
CA MET A 1 66.06 -36.05 -5.28
C MET A 1 66.50 -36.96 -4.15
N SER A 2 66.05 -36.72 -2.92
CA SER A 2 66.52 -37.47 -1.75
C SER A 2 65.42 -37.63 -0.71
N THR A 3 65.43 -38.84 -0.14
CA THR A 3 65.01 -39.25 1.21
C THR A 3 63.51 -39.49 1.48
N TYR A 4 63.19 -40.77 1.54
CA TYR A 4 62.15 -41.38 2.38
C TYR A 4 62.46 -41.19 3.87
N MET A 5 61.46 -40.93 4.72
CA MET A 5 61.31 -41.55 6.05
C MET A 5 59.94 -41.17 6.68
N TYR A 6 59.22 -42.19 7.15
CA TYR A 6 58.30 -42.30 8.31
C TYR A 6 57.36 -41.12 8.64
N SER A 7 56.06 -41.31 8.87
CA SER A 7 55.55 -41.87 10.13
C SER A 7 54.03 -42.07 10.06
N ALA A 8 53.54 -43.17 10.63
CA ALA A 8 52.13 -43.43 10.88
C ALA A 8 51.65 -42.61 12.09
N LEU A 9 50.46 -42.00 11.99
CA LEU A 9 49.71 -41.57 13.17
C LEU A 9 48.23 -41.90 12.99
N LEU A 10 47.83 -42.96 13.69
CA LEU A 10 46.48 -43.41 13.92
C LEU A 10 45.86 -42.48 14.98
N ILE A 11 44.80 -41.73 14.66
CA ILE A 11 43.98 -41.06 15.68
C ILE A 11 42.54 -41.51 15.50
N LEU A 12 42.09 -42.26 16.50
CA LEU A 12 40.71 -42.69 16.72
C LEU A 12 39.77 -41.47 16.70
N ARG A 13 38.71 -41.55 15.87
CA ARG A 13 37.48 -40.80 16.13
C ARG A 13 36.34 -41.78 16.35
N THR A 14 35.84 -41.70 17.56
CA THR A 14 34.69 -42.36 18.16
C THR A 14 33.45 -42.32 17.28
N GLN A 15 32.77 -43.46 17.20
CA GLN A 15 31.41 -43.57 16.69
C GLN A 15 30.45 -42.76 17.57
N ALA A 16 29.63 -41.91 16.95
CA ALA A 16 28.40 -41.41 17.54
C ALA A 16 27.27 -41.43 16.49
N ARG A 17 26.55 -42.55 16.56
CA ARG A 17 25.12 -42.78 16.27
C ARG A 17 24.41 -41.86 15.28
N CYS A 18 23.99 -42.50 14.19
CA CYS A 18 22.89 -42.10 13.33
C CYS A 18 21.62 -41.87 14.16
N ASN A 19 21.07 -40.65 14.10
CA ASN A 19 19.71 -40.36 14.53
C ASN A 19 18.91 -39.87 13.32
N ARG A 20 17.86 -40.62 12.99
CA ARG A 20 16.83 -40.25 12.02
C ARG A 20 16.27 -38.88 12.39
N ALA A 21 16.47 -37.89 11.52
CA ALA A 21 15.73 -36.63 11.59
C ALA A 21 14.71 -36.61 10.46
N ASN A 22 13.44 -36.49 10.87
CA ASN A 22 12.25 -36.32 10.06
C ASN A 22 12.48 -35.44 8.81
N GLY A 23 11.96 -35.90 7.68
CA GLY A 23 11.94 -35.17 6.42
C GLY A 23 11.33 -33.79 6.60
N ARG A 24 12.17 -32.77 6.58
CA ARG A 24 11.74 -31.40 6.32
C ARG A 24 11.36 -31.34 4.85
N ARG A 25 10.07 -31.15 4.59
CA ARG A 25 9.53 -30.87 3.27
C ARG A 25 10.06 -29.49 2.87
N TRP A 26 11.05 -29.47 1.99
CA TRP A 26 11.53 -28.25 1.35
C TRP A 26 10.38 -27.74 0.49
N TYR A 27 9.68 -26.70 0.94
CA TYR A 27 8.95 -25.87 0.00
C TYR A 27 10.01 -25.36 -0.97
N SER A 28 9.87 -25.65 -2.27
CA SER A 28 10.75 -25.03 -3.25
C SER A 28 10.58 -23.52 -3.07
N ASP A 29 11.63 -22.82 -2.66
CA ASP A 29 11.69 -21.37 -2.71
C ASP A 29 11.61 -20.98 -4.18
N LYS A 30 10.37 -20.86 -4.70
CA LYS A 30 10.17 -20.29 -6.03
C LYS A 30 10.79 -18.89 -5.96
N PRO A 31 11.73 -18.56 -6.85
CA PRO A 31 12.30 -17.23 -6.88
C PRO A 31 11.16 -16.22 -7.01
N ILE A 32 11.15 -15.22 -6.12
CA ILE A 32 10.16 -14.14 -6.15
C ILE A 32 10.57 -13.20 -7.28
N ASP A 33 9.73 -13.06 -8.30
CA ASP A 33 9.95 -12.06 -9.34
C ASP A 33 9.80 -10.65 -8.72
N PRO A 34 10.83 -9.77 -8.83
CA PRO A 34 10.77 -8.43 -8.27
C PRO A 34 9.72 -7.59 -8.99
N LEU A 35 8.93 -6.83 -8.23
CA LEU A 35 7.78 -6.09 -8.75
C LEU A 35 8.17 -4.84 -9.53
N ARG A 36 7.53 -4.64 -10.67
CA ARG A 36 7.40 -3.33 -11.30
C ARG A 36 6.09 -2.69 -10.82
N ILE A 37 6.20 -1.63 -10.04
CA ILE A 37 5.06 -0.98 -9.40
C ILE A 37 4.69 0.30 -10.17
N LEU A 38 3.40 0.44 -10.45
CA LEU A 38 2.81 1.73 -10.84
C LEU A 38 2.12 2.33 -9.62
N PHE A 39 2.73 3.34 -9.00
CA PHE A 39 2.20 4.02 -7.83
C PHE A 39 1.35 5.22 -8.24
N CYS A 40 0.07 5.23 -7.89
CA CYS A 40 -0.85 6.31 -8.19
C CYS A 40 -1.20 7.06 -6.90
N GLY A 41 -0.85 8.35 -6.80
CA GLY A 41 -1.10 9.14 -5.60
C GLY A 41 -1.15 10.64 -5.85
N SER A 42 -1.37 11.43 -4.79
CA SER A 42 -1.53 12.89 -4.90
C SER A 42 -1.14 13.67 -3.65
N ASP A 43 -1.51 13.19 -2.46
CA ASP A 43 -1.43 13.96 -1.21
C ASP A 43 -0.41 13.39 -0.20
N GLU A 44 -0.34 14.01 0.98
CA GLU A 44 0.54 13.61 2.08
C GLU A 44 0.31 12.17 2.58
N PHE A 45 -0.92 11.65 2.54
CA PHE A 45 -1.20 10.26 2.90
C PHE A 45 -0.53 9.30 1.91
N SER A 46 -0.63 9.61 0.62
CA SER A 46 0.03 8.85 -0.44
C SER A 46 1.56 9.00 -0.44
N ILE A 47 2.09 10.17 -0.05
CA ILE A 47 3.53 10.43 0.06
C ILE A 47 4.17 9.49 1.08
N ALA A 48 3.54 9.28 2.24
CA ALA A 48 4.07 8.35 3.25
C ALA A 48 4.24 6.93 2.67
N SER A 49 3.23 6.46 1.93
CA SER A 49 3.26 5.16 1.26
C SER A 49 4.32 5.08 0.16
N LEU A 50 4.48 6.13 -0.67
CA LEU A 50 5.52 6.19 -1.71
C LEU A 50 6.93 6.11 -1.11
N LYS A 51 7.20 6.92 -0.06
CA LYS A 51 8.50 6.93 0.63
C LYS A 51 8.82 5.56 1.22
N ALA A 52 7.84 4.90 1.85
CA ALA A 52 8.03 3.58 2.44
C ALA A 52 8.31 2.49 1.38
N LEU A 53 7.59 2.51 0.24
CA LEU A 53 7.86 1.59 -0.87
C LEU A 53 9.23 1.81 -1.50
N HIS A 54 9.65 3.08 -1.66
CA HIS A 54 10.98 3.37 -2.19
C HIS A 54 12.08 2.93 -1.22
N ALA A 55 11.90 3.14 0.08
CA ALA A 55 12.83 2.61 1.09
C ALA A 55 12.90 1.07 1.02
N GLU A 56 11.77 0.38 0.88
CA GLU A 56 11.72 -1.08 0.69
C GLU A 56 12.44 -1.50 -0.60
N GLN A 57 12.29 -0.76 -1.70
CA GLN A 57 12.99 -1.01 -2.95
C GLN A 57 14.52 -0.96 -2.77
N LEU A 58 15.02 0.01 -2.01
CA LEU A 58 16.45 0.16 -1.74
C LEU A 58 16.98 -0.94 -0.80
N GLN A 59 16.18 -1.35 0.19
CA GLN A 59 16.56 -2.37 1.17
C GLN A 59 16.45 -3.81 0.60
N ALA A 60 15.48 -4.04 -0.28
CA ALA A 60 15.12 -5.34 -0.82
C ALA A 60 14.88 -5.27 -2.34
N PRO A 61 15.93 -5.06 -3.16
CA PRO A 61 15.80 -4.92 -4.62
C PRO A 61 15.25 -6.17 -5.32
N GLN A 62 15.36 -7.34 -4.69
CA GLN A 62 14.71 -8.58 -5.12
C GLN A 62 13.19 -8.59 -4.93
N SER A 63 12.63 -7.66 -4.16
CA SER A 63 11.19 -7.51 -3.92
C SER A 63 10.56 -6.50 -4.88
N ILE A 64 11.21 -5.36 -5.11
CA ILE A 64 10.73 -4.28 -5.98
C ILE A 64 11.84 -3.92 -6.98
N LYS A 65 11.56 -4.13 -8.26
CA LYS A 65 12.44 -3.79 -9.38
C LYS A 65 12.41 -2.31 -9.70
N SER A 66 11.20 -1.73 -9.82
CA SER A 66 11.01 -0.34 -10.21
C SER A 66 9.71 0.23 -9.67
N ILE A 67 9.69 1.55 -9.47
CA ILE A 67 8.49 2.31 -9.10
C ILE A 67 8.36 3.48 -10.07
N ASP A 68 7.26 3.51 -10.81
CA ASP A 68 6.84 4.64 -11.63
C ASP A 68 5.66 5.33 -10.91
N VAL A 69 5.67 6.65 -10.83
CA VAL A 69 4.65 7.43 -10.12
C VAL A 69 3.68 8.06 -11.13
N VAL A 70 2.39 7.81 -10.96
CA VAL A 70 1.32 8.55 -11.64
C VAL A 70 0.74 9.55 -10.67
N CYS A 71 0.72 10.81 -11.08
CA CYS A 71 0.04 11.87 -10.37
C CYS A 71 -0.81 12.68 -11.34
N ARG A 72 -1.74 13.48 -10.81
CA ARG A 72 -2.53 14.39 -11.64
C ARG A 72 -1.73 15.67 -11.92
N PRO A 73 -1.88 16.29 -13.09
CA PRO A 73 -1.23 17.57 -13.35
C PRO A 73 -1.73 18.65 -12.38
N GLY A 74 -0.88 19.64 -12.13
CA GLY A 74 -1.21 20.80 -11.32
C GLY A 74 -2.46 21.53 -11.84
N LYS A 75 -3.26 22.10 -10.94
CA LYS A 75 -4.47 22.84 -11.29
C LYS A 75 -4.26 24.34 -11.17
N ARG A 76 -4.85 25.10 -12.08
CA ARG A 76 -4.89 26.57 -11.96
C ARG A 76 -5.76 26.99 -10.78
N VAL A 77 -5.26 27.90 -9.95
CA VAL A 77 -5.89 28.38 -8.71
C VAL A 77 -5.73 29.90 -8.54
N GLY A 78 -6.39 30.46 -7.53
CA GLY A 78 -6.34 31.88 -7.17
C GLY A 78 -7.22 32.77 -8.05
N ARG A 79 -7.27 34.08 -7.72
CA ARG A 79 -8.04 35.06 -8.50
C ARG A 79 -7.48 35.14 -9.92
N GLY A 80 -8.33 34.89 -10.92
CA GLY A 80 -7.93 34.89 -12.32
C GLY A 80 -7.12 33.66 -12.77
N LEU A 81 -7.02 32.60 -11.93
CA LEU A 81 -6.46 31.29 -12.30
C LEU A 81 -5.02 31.35 -12.86
N LYS A 82 -4.21 32.31 -12.39
CA LYS A 82 -2.84 32.52 -12.88
C LYS A 82 -1.80 31.62 -12.21
N GLN A 83 -2.08 31.11 -11.01
CA GLN A 83 -1.15 30.28 -10.25
C GLN A 83 -1.44 28.81 -10.52
N ILE A 84 -0.42 27.99 -10.73
CA ILE A 84 -0.56 26.53 -10.81
C ILE A 84 -0.24 25.97 -9.43
N ARG A 85 -1.19 25.24 -8.85
CA ARG A 85 -0.97 24.44 -7.64
C ARG A 85 -0.68 23.00 -8.06
N GLU A 86 0.59 22.63 -7.95
CA GLU A 86 1.07 21.27 -8.16
C GLU A 86 0.54 20.32 -7.07
N VAL A 87 0.49 19.03 -7.39
CA VAL A 87 0.17 17.98 -6.41
C VAL A 87 1.42 17.67 -5.57
N PRO A 88 1.31 17.61 -4.23
CA PRO A 88 2.48 17.41 -3.34
C PRO A 88 3.38 16.23 -3.73
N ILE A 89 2.77 15.10 -4.14
CA ILE A 89 3.53 13.88 -4.47
C ILE A 89 4.54 14.07 -5.60
N LYS A 90 4.33 15.04 -6.50
CA LYS A 90 5.22 15.29 -7.64
C LYS A 90 6.61 15.76 -7.19
N SER A 91 6.66 16.64 -6.18
CA SER A 91 7.94 17.10 -5.61
C SER A 91 8.68 15.92 -4.96
N THR A 92 7.98 15.16 -4.12
CA THR A 92 8.56 13.99 -3.46
C THR A 92 9.06 12.95 -4.47
N ALA A 93 8.28 12.61 -5.49
CA ALA A 93 8.71 11.65 -6.50
C ALA A 93 9.97 12.11 -7.26
N SER A 94 10.07 13.42 -7.52
CA SER A 94 11.25 14.03 -8.17
C SER A 94 12.47 13.96 -7.24
N GLU A 95 12.31 14.28 -5.96
CA GLU A 95 13.36 14.19 -4.94
C GLU A 95 13.88 12.76 -4.78
N LEU A 96 13.01 11.76 -4.90
CA LEU A 96 13.36 10.34 -4.86
C LEU A 96 13.93 9.81 -6.19
N GLY A 97 14.01 10.63 -7.24
CA GLY A 97 14.49 10.23 -8.56
C GLY A 97 13.59 9.22 -9.28
N LEU A 98 12.30 9.18 -8.93
CA LEU A 98 11.33 8.26 -9.53
C LEU A 98 10.74 8.86 -10.81
N ARG A 99 10.46 8.00 -11.80
CA ARG A 99 9.81 8.46 -13.05
C ARG A 99 8.38 8.90 -12.76
N ILE A 100 8.00 10.07 -13.26
CA ILE A 100 6.67 10.65 -13.07
C ILE A 100 5.88 10.64 -14.39
N HIS A 101 4.60 10.26 -14.29
CA HIS A 101 3.60 10.32 -15.35
C HIS A 101 2.46 11.24 -14.89
N GLU A 102 2.34 12.42 -15.50
CA GLU A 102 1.24 13.35 -15.18
C GLU A 102 0.02 13.07 -16.05
N LEU A 103 -1.05 12.53 -15.44
CA LEU A 103 -2.25 12.08 -16.14
C LEU A 103 -3.52 12.63 -15.47
N ASP A 104 -4.36 13.30 -16.26
CA ASP A 104 -5.75 13.60 -15.86
C ASP A 104 -6.73 12.49 -16.27
N THR A 105 -6.31 11.60 -17.17
CA THR A 105 -7.05 10.41 -17.59
C THR A 105 -6.09 9.32 -18.01
N PHE A 106 -6.47 8.05 -17.78
CA PHE A 106 -5.75 6.92 -18.34
C PHE A 106 -6.16 6.62 -19.80
N ARG A 107 -7.14 7.30 -20.39
CA ARG A 107 -7.56 6.99 -21.78
C ARG A 107 -6.37 7.15 -22.74
N GLY A 108 -6.10 6.10 -23.52
CA GLY A 108 -4.99 6.08 -24.49
C GLY A 108 -3.59 5.91 -23.88
N TRP A 109 -3.45 5.91 -22.55
CA TRP A 109 -2.15 5.77 -21.89
C TRP A 109 -1.79 4.30 -21.66
N THR A 110 -0.54 3.93 -21.89
CA THR A 110 0.03 2.63 -21.54
C THR A 110 1.39 2.84 -20.87
N PRO A 111 1.79 1.97 -19.93
CA PRO A 111 3.13 2.02 -19.35
C PRO A 111 4.19 1.89 -20.45
N PRO A 112 5.19 2.80 -20.53
CA PRO A 112 6.12 2.85 -21.66
C PRO A 112 7.07 1.64 -21.71
N ASP A 113 7.45 1.12 -20.55
CA ASP A 113 8.45 0.06 -20.44
C ASP A 113 7.82 -1.35 -20.40
N GLY A 114 6.59 -1.51 -20.89
CA GLY A 114 5.86 -2.77 -20.90
C GLY A 114 5.11 -3.10 -19.60
N PRO A 115 4.83 -4.38 -19.31
CA PRO A 115 3.84 -4.77 -18.31
C PRO A 115 4.26 -4.39 -16.88
N ILE A 116 3.25 -3.97 -16.10
CA ILE A 116 3.34 -3.68 -14.68
C ILE A 116 3.00 -4.95 -13.90
N ASP A 117 3.63 -5.19 -12.76
CA ASP A 117 3.29 -6.34 -11.92
C ASP A 117 2.17 -5.99 -10.95
N LEU A 118 2.22 -4.80 -10.35
CA LEU A 118 1.27 -4.35 -9.35
C LEU A 118 0.98 -2.85 -9.48
N ILE A 119 -0.30 -2.48 -9.46
CA ILE A 119 -0.72 -1.09 -9.33
C ILE A 119 -1.00 -0.80 -7.86
N VAL A 120 -0.43 0.28 -7.33
CA VAL A 120 -0.68 0.71 -5.95
C VAL A 120 -1.36 2.08 -6.00
N ALA A 121 -2.61 2.18 -5.57
CA ALA A 121 -3.32 3.44 -5.49
C ALA A 121 -3.45 3.90 -4.03
N VAL A 122 -3.11 5.15 -3.75
CA VAL A 122 -3.29 5.75 -2.42
C VAL A 122 -3.72 7.19 -2.64
N SER A 123 -4.93 7.56 -2.19
CA SER A 123 -5.46 8.94 -2.33
C SER A 123 -5.31 9.56 -3.73
N PHE A 124 -5.51 8.78 -4.80
CA PHE A 124 -5.24 9.26 -6.17
C PHE A 124 -6.41 10.05 -6.79
N GLY A 125 -7.65 9.71 -6.43
CA GLY A 125 -8.84 10.40 -6.91
C GLY A 125 -9.18 10.23 -8.41
N LEU A 126 -8.44 9.37 -9.13
CA LEU A 126 -8.76 8.93 -10.49
C LEU A 126 -8.92 7.42 -10.51
N PHE A 127 -9.93 6.93 -11.23
CA PHE A 127 -10.22 5.51 -11.32
C PHE A 127 -9.20 4.80 -12.23
N VAL A 128 -8.57 3.73 -11.72
CA VAL A 128 -7.67 2.89 -12.53
C VAL A 128 -8.52 1.98 -13.41
N PRO A 129 -8.46 2.11 -14.75
CA PRO A 129 -9.35 1.36 -15.64
C PRO A 129 -9.07 -0.14 -15.59
N SER A 130 -10.14 -0.93 -15.75
CA SER A 130 -10.07 -2.40 -15.78
C SER A 130 -9.00 -2.95 -16.72
N ARG A 131 -8.78 -2.33 -17.88
CA ARG A 131 -7.72 -2.77 -18.82
C ARG A 131 -6.31 -2.75 -18.21
N LEU A 132 -6.02 -1.79 -17.34
CA LEU A 132 -4.72 -1.70 -16.67
C LEU A 132 -4.64 -2.69 -15.51
N LEU A 133 -5.73 -2.85 -14.74
CA LEU A 133 -5.81 -3.86 -13.69
C LEU A 133 -5.64 -5.28 -14.24
N THR A 134 -6.29 -5.60 -15.36
CA THR A 134 -6.18 -6.92 -16.01
C THR A 134 -4.81 -7.13 -16.65
N ALA A 135 -4.18 -6.08 -17.18
CA ALA A 135 -2.84 -6.17 -17.75
C ALA A 135 -1.74 -6.30 -16.69
N ALA A 136 -2.00 -5.85 -15.46
CA ALA A 136 -1.05 -5.99 -14.36
C ALA A 136 -1.05 -7.43 -13.82
N LYS A 137 0.13 -8.02 -13.61
CA LYS A 137 0.29 -9.44 -13.21
C LYS A 137 -0.55 -9.82 -11.98
N TYR A 138 -0.66 -8.91 -11.01
CA TYR A 138 -1.39 -9.11 -9.77
C TYR A 138 -2.53 -8.10 -9.57
N GLY A 139 -2.93 -7.40 -10.63
CA GLY A 139 -3.92 -6.33 -10.52
C GLY A 139 -3.40 -5.12 -9.75
N GLY A 140 -4.14 -4.71 -8.72
CA GLY A 140 -3.72 -3.59 -7.89
C GLY A 140 -4.30 -3.62 -6.50
N VAL A 141 -3.70 -2.80 -5.64
CA VAL A 141 -4.08 -2.62 -4.23
C VAL A 141 -4.30 -1.15 -3.91
N ASN A 142 -5.07 -0.91 -2.87
CA ASN A 142 -5.34 0.42 -2.35
C ASN A 142 -5.23 0.46 -0.83
N VAL A 143 -4.57 1.50 -0.30
CA VAL A 143 -4.56 1.82 1.12
C VAL A 143 -5.64 2.85 1.39
N HIS A 144 -6.62 2.50 2.22
CA HIS A 144 -7.74 3.36 2.59
C HIS A 144 -7.66 3.71 4.08
N PRO A 145 -7.70 5.00 4.49
CA PRO A 145 -7.56 5.40 5.89
C PRO A 145 -8.91 5.32 6.64
N SER A 146 -9.55 4.15 6.55
CA SER A 146 -10.67 3.77 7.40
C SER A 146 -10.71 2.25 7.56
N LEU A 147 -11.61 1.78 8.42
CA LEU A 147 -11.98 0.37 8.56
C LEU A 147 -13.11 0.05 7.59
N LEU A 148 -12.79 -0.40 6.38
CA LEU A 148 -13.82 -0.77 5.40
C LEU A 148 -14.69 -1.95 5.89
N PRO A 149 -15.99 -1.98 5.55
CA PRO A 149 -16.70 -1.10 4.62
C PRO A 149 -17.15 0.27 5.19
N ASP A 150 -16.85 0.59 6.44
CA ASP A 150 -17.19 1.89 7.01
C ASP A 150 -16.33 3.01 6.41
N LEU A 151 -16.93 4.20 6.28
CA LEU A 151 -16.32 5.42 5.75
C LEU A 151 -15.73 5.27 4.34
N ARG A 152 -16.30 4.40 3.49
CA ARG A 152 -15.96 4.36 2.04
C ARG A 152 -16.08 5.72 1.40
N GLY A 153 -15.20 6.03 0.45
CA GLY A 153 -15.30 7.23 -0.37
C GLY A 153 -14.12 8.18 -0.20
N PRO A 154 -14.23 9.40 -0.75
CA PRO A 154 -13.07 10.27 -0.94
C PRO A 154 -12.65 11.09 0.29
N ALA A 155 -13.41 11.15 1.38
CA ALA A 155 -13.07 11.97 2.55
C ALA A 155 -13.14 11.27 3.93
N PRO A 156 -12.62 10.04 4.08
CA PRO A 156 -12.71 9.26 5.32
C PRO A 156 -12.17 9.96 6.56
N LEU A 157 -11.05 10.69 6.46
CA LEU A 157 -10.46 11.42 7.60
C LEU A 157 -11.42 12.47 8.17
N HIS A 158 -12.08 13.23 7.29
CA HIS A 158 -13.01 14.28 7.70
C HIS A 158 -14.24 13.67 8.36
N HIS A 159 -14.83 12.65 7.73
CA HIS A 159 -16.01 11.97 8.26
C HIS A 159 -15.74 11.19 9.55
N THR A 160 -14.52 10.70 9.74
CA THR A 160 -14.10 10.11 11.03
C THR A 160 -14.29 11.12 12.16
N LEU A 161 -13.79 12.35 11.99
CA LEU A 161 -13.87 13.42 12.98
C LEU A 161 -15.30 13.96 13.11
N LEU A 162 -15.98 14.24 11.99
CA LEU A 162 -17.35 14.76 11.99
C LEU A 162 -18.37 13.81 12.64
N SER A 163 -18.11 12.51 12.59
CA SER A 163 -18.97 11.50 13.22
C SER A 163 -18.64 11.28 14.71
N GLY A 164 -17.71 12.04 15.30
CA GLY A 164 -17.30 11.89 16.69
C GLY A 164 -16.69 10.53 17.01
N LYS A 165 -16.09 9.84 16.03
CA LYS A 165 -15.49 8.53 16.26
C LYS A 165 -14.28 8.68 17.19
N THR A 166 -14.15 7.75 18.13
CA THR A 166 -13.00 7.67 19.07
C THR A 166 -11.93 6.67 18.62
N THR A 167 -12.27 5.80 17.68
CA THR A 167 -11.35 4.89 17.01
C THR A 167 -11.52 4.94 15.49
N THR A 168 -10.46 4.60 14.77
CA THR A 168 -10.44 4.47 13.31
C THR A 168 -9.46 3.35 12.91
N GLY A 169 -9.09 3.26 11.65
CA GLY A 169 -8.11 2.29 11.20
C GLY A 169 -7.70 2.50 9.76
N ILE A 170 -6.92 1.56 9.26
CA ILE A 170 -6.51 1.52 7.86
C ILE A 170 -6.92 0.16 7.28
N THR A 171 -7.26 0.16 6.00
CA THR A 171 -7.53 -1.05 5.23
C THR A 171 -6.63 -1.09 4.00
N LEU A 172 -5.94 -2.21 3.80
CA LEU A 172 -5.34 -2.59 2.53
C LEU A 172 -6.33 -3.51 1.80
N GLN A 173 -6.76 -3.11 0.61
CA GLN A 173 -7.69 -3.88 -0.22
C GLN A 173 -7.15 -4.04 -1.63
N THR A 174 -7.73 -4.94 -2.43
CA THR A 174 -7.54 -4.92 -3.88
C THR A 174 -8.21 -3.69 -4.50
N LEU A 175 -7.80 -3.30 -5.71
CA LEU A 175 -8.59 -2.40 -6.53
C LEU A 175 -9.76 -3.15 -7.18
N HIS A 176 -10.94 -2.53 -7.21
CA HIS A 176 -12.12 -3.09 -7.85
C HIS A 176 -12.28 -2.54 -9.28
N HIS A 177 -12.78 -3.36 -10.19
CA HIS A 177 -12.86 -3.06 -11.63
C HIS A 177 -13.82 -1.92 -12.01
N LYS A 178 -14.80 -1.62 -11.15
CA LYS A 178 -15.88 -0.64 -11.43
C LYS A 178 -16.20 0.33 -10.31
N HIS A 179 -15.69 0.11 -9.09
CA HIS A 179 -16.15 0.83 -7.89
C HIS A 179 -14.95 1.22 -7.03
N PHE A 180 -15.01 2.38 -6.38
CA PHE A 180 -14.03 2.74 -5.36
C PHE A 180 -14.35 2.02 -4.05
N ASP A 181 -13.30 1.62 -3.34
CA ASP A 181 -13.38 1.09 -1.98
C ASP A 181 -14.24 -0.17 -1.78
N GLN A 182 -14.37 -0.98 -2.83
CA GLN A 182 -15.09 -2.26 -2.81
C GLN A 182 -14.20 -3.44 -3.21
N GLY A 183 -12.89 -3.33 -2.97
CA GLY A 183 -11.96 -4.44 -3.15
C GLY A 183 -12.13 -5.52 -2.09
N MET A 184 -11.49 -6.65 -2.32
CA MET A 184 -11.29 -7.64 -1.27
C MET A 184 -10.31 -7.06 -0.25
N ILE A 185 -10.69 -7.07 1.03
CA ILE A 185 -9.81 -6.65 2.12
C ILE A 185 -8.68 -7.68 2.27
N LEU A 186 -7.44 -7.24 2.11
CA LEU A 186 -6.23 -8.08 2.20
C LEU A 186 -5.58 -7.99 3.58
N ASP A 187 -5.65 -6.81 4.19
CA ASP A 187 -5.22 -6.56 5.57
C ASP A 187 -5.99 -5.37 6.13
N GLN A 188 -6.17 -5.32 7.45
CA GLN A 188 -6.93 -4.27 8.11
C GLN A 188 -6.45 -4.13 9.56
N THR A 189 -6.47 -2.91 10.07
CA THR A 189 -6.22 -2.65 11.49
C THR A 189 -7.17 -3.52 12.34
N PRO A 190 -6.65 -4.33 13.28
CA PRO A 190 -7.49 -5.22 14.09
C PRO A 190 -8.36 -4.44 15.08
N ALA A 191 -9.47 -5.04 15.49
CA ALA A 191 -10.34 -4.49 16.53
C ALA A 191 -9.57 -4.25 17.86
N PRO A 192 -9.83 -3.13 18.57
CA PRO A 192 -10.90 -2.14 18.35
C PRO A 192 -10.55 -1.02 17.35
N GLY A 193 -9.41 -1.09 16.66
CA GLY A 193 -8.88 -0.03 15.80
C GLY A 193 -7.76 0.77 16.46
N ILE A 194 -7.42 1.90 15.86
CA ILE A 194 -6.47 2.90 16.35
C ILE A 194 -7.26 3.97 17.10
N THR A 195 -6.93 4.21 18.37
CA THR A 195 -7.49 5.29 19.18
C THR A 195 -7.10 6.66 18.60
N ILE A 196 -8.09 7.54 18.46
CA ILE A 196 -7.89 8.92 18.02
C ILE A 196 -7.47 9.76 19.23
N PRO A 197 -6.30 10.42 19.20
CA PRO A 197 -5.87 11.31 20.28
C PRO A 197 -6.82 12.49 20.43
N ASN A 198 -7.24 12.80 21.65
CA ASN A 198 -8.13 13.93 21.96
C ASN A 198 -9.32 14.02 20.97
N PRO A 199 -10.22 13.01 20.93
CA PRO A 199 -11.20 12.86 19.85
C PRO A 199 -12.11 14.08 19.66
N ASP A 200 -12.36 14.85 20.73
CA ASP A 200 -13.19 16.06 20.70
C ASP A 200 -12.49 17.29 20.06
N SER A 201 -11.16 17.26 19.93
CA SER A 201 -10.37 18.38 19.38
C SER A 201 -9.40 17.97 18.28
N CYS A 202 -9.34 16.69 17.92
CA CYS A 202 -8.45 16.17 16.88
C CYS A 202 -8.75 16.83 15.53
N THR A 203 -7.70 17.29 14.86
CA THR A 203 -7.77 17.90 13.54
C THR A 203 -7.40 16.92 12.43
N VAL A 204 -7.79 17.22 11.19
CA VAL A 204 -7.43 16.39 10.03
C VAL A 204 -5.91 16.22 9.88
N PRO A 205 -5.06 17.26 10.03
CA PRO A 205 -3.61 17.10 9.98
C PRO A 205 -3.05 16.17 11.07
N GLU A 206 -3.58 16.23 12.30
CA GLU A 206 -3.16 15.33 13.39
C GLU A 206 -3.55 13.89 13.10
N LEU A 207 -4.79 13.67 12.65
CA LEU A 207 -5.27 12.34 12.27
C LEU A 207 -4.48 11.78 11.08
N LEU A 208 -4.17 12.61 10.10
CA LEU A 208 -3.30 12.27 8.98
C LEU A 208 -1.90 11.87 9.46
N GLY A 209 -1.30 12.64 10.38
CA GLY A 209 0.01 12.33 10.98
C GLY A 209 0.03 11.00 11.72
N LEU A 210 -1.10 10.61 12.32
CA LEU A 210 -1.27 9.30 12.96
C LEU A 210 -1.41 8.15 11.94
N LEU A 211 -2.21 8.34 10.90
CA LEU A 211 -2.61 7.25 9.99
C LEU A 211 -1.66 7.06 8.80
N ALA A 212 -1.03 8.12 8.28
CA ALA A 212 -0.17 8.01 7.11
C ALA A 212 1.02 7.05 7.30
N PRO A 213 1.78 7.12 8.42
CA PRO A 213 2.88 6.18 8.67
C PRO A 213 2.39 4.73 8.83
N LYS A 214 1.26 4.53 9.52
CA LYS A 214 0.67 3.20 9.74
C LYS A 214 0.13 2.59 8.45
N GLY A 215 -0.43 3.41 7.56
CA GLY A 215 -0.90 2.94 6.26
C GLY A 215 0.24 2.58 5.33
N ALA A 216 1.32 3.35 5.36
CA ALA A 216 2.55 3.04 4.65
C ALA A 216 3.18 1.72 5.13
N GLU A 217 3.22 1.50 6.46
CA GLU A 217 3.69 0.25 7.05
C GLU A 217 2.83 -0.95 6.63
N MET A 218 1.49 -0.83 6.71
CA MET A 218 0.56 -1.88 6.26
C MET A 218 0.79 -2.24 4.79
N LEU A 219 0.99 -1.25 3.92
CA LEU A 219 1.30 -1.48 2.52
C LEU A 219 2.61 -2.25 2.33
N VAL A 220 3.71 -1.81 2.97
CA VAL A 220 5.01 -2.49 2.87
C VAL A 220 4.93 -3.91 3.40
N ASN A 221 4.23 -4.14 4.51
CA ASN A 221 3.98 -5.49 5.03
C ASN A 221 3.17 -6.33 4.04
N GLY A 222 2.15 -5.75 3.39
CA GLY A 222 1.43 -6.40 2.31
C GLY A 222 2.33 -6.78 1.12
N ILE A 223 3.31 -5.93 0.78
CA ILE A 223 4.32 -6.22 -0.24
C ILE A 223 5.21 -7.40 0.16
N ARG A 224 5.79 -7.35 1.36
CA ARG A 224 6.69 -8.39 1.90
C ARG A 224 6.00 -9.76 1.99
N HIS A 225 4.76 -9.78 2.46
CA HIS A 225 3.98 -11.01 2.60
C HIS A 225 3.23 -11.43 1.32
N ARG A 226 3.34 -10.64 0.24
CA ARG A 226 2.76 -10.96 -1.07
C ARG A 226 1.25 -11.23 -1.00
N VAL A 227 0.52 -10.48 -0.16
CA VAL A 227 -0.92 -10.71 0.10
C VAL A 227 -1.82 -10.53 -1.13
N PHE A 228 -1.30 -9.88 -2.17
CA PHE A 228 -1.95 -9.67 -3.47
C PHE A 228 -1.72 -10.81 -4.48
N VAL A 229 -0.93 -11.85 -4.15
CA VAL A 229 -0.67 -12.98 -5.05
C VAL A 229 -1.79 -14.02 -4.93
N PRO A 230 -2.43 -14.43 -6.04
CA PRO A 230 -3.47 -15.46 -6.01
C PRO A 230 -2.96 -16.83 -5.49
N PRO A 231 -3.81 -17.64 -4.83
CA PRO A 231 -5.19 -17.33 -4.47
C PRO A 231 -5.26 -16.30 -3.33
N LEU A 232 -6.08 -15.26 -3.54
CA LEU A 232 -6.24 -14.20 -2.56
C LEU A 232 -6.97 -14.74 -1.32
N LYS A 233 -6.46 -14.39 -0.14
CA LYS A 233 -7.07 -14.72 1.15
C LYS A 233 -7.55 -13.44 1.79
N GLY A 234 -8.83 -13.12 1.57
CA GLY A 234 -9.43 -11.95 2.20
C GLY A 234 -9.50 -12.09 3.71
N VAL A 235 -9.29 -11.00 4.44
CA VAL A 235 -9.57 -10.93 5.87
C VAL A 235 -11.06 -10.62 6.05
N LYS A 236 -11.69 -11.29 7.02
CA LYS A 236 -13.09 -11.02 7.34
C LYS A 236 -13.22 -9.58 7.85
N SER A 237 -14.20 -8.84 7.33
CA SER A 237 -14.54 -7.55 7.91
C SER A 237 -14.89 -7.72 9.38
N GLN A 238 -14.39 -6.81 10.21
CA GLN A 238 -14.74 -6.77 11.62
C GLN A 238 -16.18 -6.30 11.87
N PHE A 239 -16.84 -5.73 10.86
CA PHE A 239 -18.26 -5.36 10.92
C PHE A 239 -19.12 -6.59 10.62
N LYS A 240 -20.14 -6.79 11.44
CA LYS A 240 -21.20 -7.79 11.25
C LYS A 240 -22.30 -7.23 10.35
N GLU A 241 -23.12 -8.10 9.78
CA GLU A 241 -24.31 -7.66 9.01
C GLU A 241 -25.26 -6.79 9.85
N SER A 242 -25.30 -7.00 11.17
CA SER A 242 -26.05 -6.16 12.12
C SER A 242 -25.61 -4.69 12.11
N ASP A 243 -24.34 -4.43 11.76
CA ASP A 243 -23.71 -3.12 11.87
C ASP A 243 -23.95 -2.28 10.61
N ALA A 244 -24.66 -2.81 9.61
CA ALA A 244 -24.88 -2.16 8.32
C ALA A 244 -25.56 -0.79 8.43
N LYS A 245 -26.38 -0.58 9.46
CA LYS A 245 -27.04 0.71 9.72
C LYS A 245 -26.09 1.79 10.24
N ASP A 246 -24.96 1.39 10.81
CA ASP A 246 -23.96 2.28 11.41
C ASP A 246 -22.82 2.62 10.44
N LEU A 247 -22.79 1.96 9.28
CA LEU A 247 -21.82 2.22 8.22
C LEU A 247 -22.15 3.54 7.51
N THR A 248 -21.18 4.44 7.48
CA THR A 248 -21.31 5.76 6.86
C THR A 248 -20.52 5.81 5.55
N HIS A 249 -21.06 6.45 4.51
CA HIS A 249 -20.28 6.79 3.30
C HIS A 249 -19.62 8.17 3.46
N ALA A 250 -18.30 8.23 3.35
CA ALA A 250 -17.50 9.43 3.50
C ALA A 250 -17.44 10.25 2.21
N ALA A 251 -18.56 10.90 1.87
CA ALA A 251 -18.67 11.76 0.70
C ALA A 251 -17.66 12.92 0.71
N LYS A 252 -17.30 13.42 -0.47
CA LYS A 252 -16.34 14.51 -0.61
C LYS A 252 -16.82 15.75 0.14
N ILE A 253 -15.95 16.34 0.97
CA ILE A 253 -16.23 17.61 1.63
C ILE A 253 -16.36 18.74 0.61
N THR A 254 -17.41 19.54 0.77
CA THR A 254 -17.81 20.66 -0.06
C THR A 254 -17.79 21.96 0.74
N PRO A 255 -17.78 23.14 0.09
CA PRO A 255 -17.91 24.41 0.81
C PRO A 255 -19.18 24.49 1.66
N GLN A 256 -20.27 23.82 1.24
CA GLN A 256 -21.53 23.78 1.97
C GLN A 256 -21.37 23.18 3.36
N ASP A 257 -20.46 22.21 3.53
CA ASP A 257 -20.19 21.55 4.81
C ASP A 257 -19.50 22.48 5.84
N SER A 258 -19.00 23.65 5.42
CA SER A 258 -18.42 24.65 6.33
C SER A 258 -19.44 25.60 6.96
N HIS A 259 -20.72 25.53 6.56
CA HIS A 259 -21.77 26.37 7.11
C HIS A 259 -22.29 25.80 8.43
N ILE A 260 -22.12 26.56 9.51
CA ILE A 260 -22.79 26.30 10.79
C ILE A 260 -24.25 26.77 10.64
N LYS A 261 -25.19 25.87 10.94
CA LYS A 261 -26.63 26.20 10.95
C LYS A 261 -27.03 26.89 12.25
#